data_AF-A0A1Z9NQ95-F1
#
_entry.id   AF-A0A1Z9NQ95-F1
#
_cell.length_a   1.000
_cell.length_b   1.000
_cell.length_c   1.000
_cell.angle_alpha   90.00
_cell.angle_beta   90.00
_cell.angle_gamma   90.00
#
_symmetry.space_group_name_H-M   'P 1'
#
loop_
_entity.id
_entity.type
_entity.pdbx_description
1 polymer ?
#
loop_
_entity_poly.entity_id
_entity_poly.type
_entity_poly.pdbx_seq_one_letter_code
_entity_poly.pdbx_strand_id
1 'polypeptide(L)'
;IIKITPQNYNDEPVNDLIKDVWKIHECKPNSQGECRFRFSDPDYSKDGRDSVYYVRAIEEPSLRINGGNLRCDYDENGICKKVNICHGGFQTNRDDNCTMLSEERAWSSPIYIDQF
;
A
#
# COMPACT_ATOMS: atom_id res chain seq x y z
N ILE A 1 0.41 -7.03 5.63
CA ILE A 1 0.00 -6.80 7.03
C ILE A 1 1.12 -6.06 7.72
N ILE A 2 0.78 -5.02 8.47
CA ILE A 2 1.71 -4.22 9.26
C ILE A 2 1.46 -4.55 10.74
N LYS A 3 2.53 -4.71 11.52
CA LYS A 3 2.49 -4.81 12.99
C LYS A 3 3.22 -3.59 13.57
N ILE A 4 2.58 -2.90 14.49
CA ILE A 4 3.19 -1.82 15.27
C ILE A 4 3.10 -2.21 16.74
N THR A 5 4.20 -2.11 17.47
CA THR A 5 4.22 -2.23 18.94
C THR A 5 4.43 -0.84 19.53
N PRO A 6 3.50 -0.29 20.33
CA PRO A 6 3.67 1.02 20.96
C PRO A 6 4.95 1.09 21.81
N GLN A 7 5.45 2.32 22.02
CA GLN A 7 6.55 2.56 22.95
C GLN A 7 6.09 2.28 24.38
N ASN A 8 6.89 1.54 25.14
CA ASN A 8 6.63 1.25 26.56
C ASN A 8 7.25 2.31 27.49
N TYR A 9 8.17 3.12 26.97
CA TYR A 9 8.83 4.21 27.69
C TYR A 9 9.27 5.32 26.71
N ASN A 10 9.44 6.55 27.22
CA ASN A 10 9.56 7.77 26.41
C ASN A 10 10.66 7.76 25.34
N ASP A 11 11.79 7.10 25.62
CA ASP A 11 12.98 7.11 24.75
C ASP A 11 13.23 5.75 24.07
N GLU A 12 12.23 4.89 23.99
CA GLU A 12 12.35 3.61 23.29
C GLU A 12 12.59 3.84 21.78
N PRO A 13 13.65 3.27 21.18
CA PRO A 13 13.90 3.42 19.75
C PRO A 13 12.74 2.93 18.89
N VAL A 14 12.22 3.80 18.01
CA VAL A 14 11.00 3.51 17.22
C VAL A 14 11.24 2.63 15.99
N ASN A 15 12.48 2.53 15.51
CA ASN A 15 12.80 1.86 14.24
C ASN A 15 12.34 0.39 14.23
N ASP A 16 12.50 -0.31 15.35
CA ASP A 16 12.17 -1.73 15.46
C ASP A 16 10.71 -1.99 15.87
N LEU A 17 9.97 -0.92 16.22
CA LEU A 17 8.59 -0.97 16.67
C LEU A 17 7.58 -0.97 15.52
N ILE A 18 7.99 -0.60 14.30
CA ILE A 18 7.14 -0.55 13.12
C ILE A 18 7.61 -1.60 12.11
N LYS A 19 6.82 -2.67 11.95
CA LYS A 19 7.09 -3.76 11.01
C LYS A 19 6.19 -3.61 9.78
N ASP A 20 6.61 -2.80 8.80
CA ASP A 20 6.02 -2.71 7.45
C ASP A 20 7.06 -3.18 6.42
N VAL A 21 7.02 -4.42 5.92
CA VAL A 21 5.93 -5.40 5.98
C VAL A 21 6.17 -6.47 7.07
N TRP A 22 5.20 -6.72 7.96
CA TRP A 22 5.29 -7.80 8.96
C TRP A 22 4.91 -9.17 8.36
N LYS A 23 3.85 -9.22 7.56
CA LYS A 23 3.42 -10.45 6.88
C LYS A 23 2.81 -10.14 5.52
N ILE A 24 3.12 -10.97 4.54
CA ILE A 24 2.57 -10.89 3.17
C ILE A 24 1.58 -12.03 2.98
N HIS A 25 0.47 -11.74 2.31
CA HIS A 25 -0.45 -12.74 1.80
C HIS A 25 -0.77 -12.41 0.35
N GLU A 26 -0.52 -13.35 -0.55
CA GLU A 26 -0.87 -13.22 -1.96
C GLU A 26 -2.25 -13.83 -2.19
N CYS A 27 -3.18 -12.99 -2.62
CA CYS A 27 -4.52 -13.41 -3.00
C CYS A 27 -4.45 -14.20 -4.31
N LYS A 28 -5.06 -15.38 -4.35
CA LYS A 28 -5.16 -16.15 -5.61
C LYS A 28 -6.27 -15.57 -6.48
N PRO A 29 -6.03 -15.40 -7.79
CA PRO A 29 -7.08 -15.00 -8.72
C PRO A 29 -8.25 -15.98 -8.65
N ASN A 30 -9.48 -15.46 -8.62
CA ASN A 30 -10.69 -16.26 -8.75
C ASN A 30 -11.76 -15.49 -9.52
N SER A 31 -12.75 -16.22 -10.02
CA SER A 31 -13.83 -15.66 -10.85
C SER A 31 -14.71 -14.63 -10.15
N GLN A 32 -14.64 -14.53 -8.81
CA GLN A 32 -15.44 -13.61 -8.00
C GLN A 32 -14.64 -12.38 -7.53
N GLY A 33 -13.34 -12.33 -7.78
CA GLY A 33 -12.45 -11.25 -7.31
C GLY A 33 -12.30 -11.19 -5.78
N GLU A 34 -12.69 -12.24 -5.07
CA GLU A 34 -12.71 -12.23 -3.60
C GLU A 34 -11.35 -12.63 -3.01
N CYS A 35 -10.86 -11.89 -2.03
CA CYS A 35 -9.74 -12.33 -1.20
C CYS A 35 -10.14 -12.41 0.27
N ARG A 36 -10.15 -13.64 0.82
CA ARG A 36 -10.34 -13.90 2.24
C ARG A 36 -9.15 -14.66 2.78
N PHE A 37 -8.56 -14.14 3.85
CA PHE A 37 -7.49 -14.82 4.56
C PHE A 37 -7.61 -14.58 6.06
N ARG A 38 -7.03 -15.48 6.84
CA ARG A 38 -6.86 -15.32 8.29
C ARG A 38 -5.37 -15.28 8.58
N PHE A 39 -4.97 -14.48 9.55
CA PHE A 39 -3.61 -14.47 10.05
C PHE A 39 -3.61 -14.54 11.58
N SER A 40 -2.50 -15.04 12.12
CA SER A 40 -2.20 -15.07 13.54
C SER A 40 -0.77 -14.57 13.73
N ASP A 41 -0.52 -14.01 14.92
CA ASP A 41 0.81 -13.70 15.42
C ASP A 41 1.19 -14.72 16.50
N PRO A 42 1.97 -15.76 16.18
CA PRO A 42 2.35 -16.79 17.14
C PRO A 42 3.33 -16.28 18.20
N ASP A 43 4.04 -15.20 17.92
CA ASP A 43 5.02 -14.62 18.84
C ASP A 43 4.40 -13.57 19.76
N TYR A 44 3.14 -13.16 19.55
CA TYR A 44 2.47 -12.12 20.36
C TYR A 44 2.60 -12.34 21.87
N SER A 45 2.24 -13.52 22.37
CA SER A 45 2.31 -13.83 23.81
C SER A 45 3.76 -13.90 24.32
N LYS A 46 4.72 -14.22 23.46
CA LYS A 46 6.15 -14.32 23.81
C LYS A 46 6.81 -12.94 23.80
N ASP A 47 6.48 -12.11 22.81
CA ASP A 47 6.92 -10.71 22.70
C ASP A 47 6.49 -9.94 23.94
N GLY A 48 5.28 -10.23 24.43
CA GLY A 48 4.76 -9.63 25.65
C GLY A 48 4.69 -8.11 25.53
N ARG A 49 4.00 -7.65 24.48
CA ARG A 49 3.74 -6.22 24.24
C ARG A 49 2.40 -6.02 23.57
N ASP A 50 1.77 -4.89 23.86
CA ASP A 50 0.64 -4.38 23.09
C ASP A 50 1.00 -4.33 21.60
N SER A 51 0.04 -4.65 20.75
CA SER A 51 0.25 -4.71 19.31
C SER A 51 -0.94 -4.15 18.56
N VAL A 52 -0.62 -3.35 17.54
CA VAL A 52 -1.58 -2.81 16.58
C VAL A 52 -1.32 -3.47 15.23
N TYR A 53 -2.37 -4.02 14.63
CA TYR A 53 -2.32 -4.59 13.30
C TYR A 53 -3.22 -3.82 12.35
N TYR A 54 -2.74 -3.60 11.12
CA TYR A 54 -3.60 -3.16 10.03
C TYR A 54 -3.19 -3.84 8.73
N VAL A 55 -4.17 -4.02 7.85
CA VAL A 55 -4.02 -4.74 6.59
C VAL A 55 -4.09 -3.72 5.47
N ARG A 56 -3.01 -3.63 4.69
CA ARG A 56 -3.00 -2.99 3.37
C ARG A 56 -3.39 -4.04 2.33
N ALA A 57 -4.48 -3.79 1.61
CA ALA A 57 -4.80 -4.49 0.37
C ALA A 57 -4.32 -3.64 -0.80
N ILE A 58 -3.72 -4.30 -1.80
CA ILE A 58 -3.23 -3.68 -3.02
C ILE A 58 -3.90 -4.45 -4.16
N GLU A 59 -4.67 -3.73 -4.99
CA GLU A 59 -5.30 -4.29 -6.18
C GLU A 59 -4.26 -4.48 -7.29
N GLU A 60 -4.49 -5.46 -8.18
CA GLU A 60 -3.71 -5.58 -9.41
C GLU A 60 -3.77 -4.28 -10.23
N PRO A 61 -2.68 -3.88 -10.90
CA PRO A 61 -2.66 -2.66 -11.70
C PRO A 61 -3.78 -2.62 -12.73
N SER A 62 -4.57 -1.55 -12.72
CA SER A 62 -5.61 -1.32 -13.72
C SER A 62 -5.57 0.12 -14.23
N LEU A 63 -6.14 0.36 -15.41
CA LEU A 63 -6.18 1.71 -15.98
C LEU A 63 -7.12 2.60 -15.17
N ARG A 64 -6.58 3.72 -14.67
CA ARG A 64 -7.34 4.72 -13.94
C ARG A 64 -7.22 6.07 -14.62
N ILE A 65 -8.34 6.78 -14.73
CA ILE A 65 -8.36 8.18 -15.17
C ILE A 65 -7.58 8.99 -14.13
N ASN A 66 -6.69 9.86 -14.60
CA ASN A 66 -5.77 10.63 -13.75
C ASN A 66 -4.82 9.77 -12.90
N GLY A 67 -4.62 8.49 -13.26
CA GLY A 67 -3.68 7.58 -12.57
C GLY A 67 -2.21 7.98 -12.77
N GLY A 68 -1.93 8.95 -13.64
CA GLY A 68 -0.59 9.46 -13.94
C GLY A 68 -0.66 10.92 -14.34
N ASN A 69 -0.82 11.81 -13.37
CA ASN A 69 -0.89 13.26 -13.63
C ASN A 69 0.44 13.82 -14.15
N LEU A 70 1.54 13.27 -13.64
CA LEU A 70 2.90 13.58 -14.05
C LEU A 70 3.44 12.37 -14.82
N ARG A 71 3.39 12.46 -16.16
CA ARG A 71 3.99 11.47 -17.05
C ARG A 71 5.35 11.99 -17.54
N CYS A 72 6.16 11.07 -18.07
CA CYS A 72 7.49 11.36 -18.55
C CYS A 72 7.75 10.64 -19.87
N ASP A 73 8.36 11.36 -20.81
CA ASP A 73 8.98 10.78 -22.00
C ASP A 73 10.39 10.30 -21.59
N TYR A 74 10.55 8.99 -21.49
CA TYR A 74 11.80 8.36 -21.08
C TYR A 74 12.72 8.10 -22.29
N ASP A 75 14.03 8.14 -22.06
CA ASP A 75 15.01 7.67 -23.04
C ASP A 75 15.34 6.19 -22.92
N GLU A 76 16.27 5.71 -23.75
CA GLU A 76 16.72 4.31 -23.76
C GLU A 76 17.32 3.83 -22.42
N ASN A 77 17.76 4.76 -21.56
CA ASN A 77 18.30 4.46 -20.24
C ASN A 77 17.23 4.58 -19.13
N GLY A 78 15.98 4.87 -19.49
CA GLY A 78 14.90 5.10 -18.53
C GLY A 78 14.97 6.45 -17.81
N ILE A 79 15.72 7.43 -18.33
CA ILE A 79 15.80 8.78 -17.76
C ILE A 79 14.67 9.63 -18.35
N CYS A 80 13.89 10.28 -17.49
CA CYS A 80 12.85 11.21 -17.93
C CYS A 80 13.49 12.44 -18.61
N LYS A 81 13.31 12.59 -19.92
CA LYS A 81 13.82 13.73 -20.69
C LYS A 81 12.85 14.91 -20.69
N LYS A 82 11.55 14.63 -20.60
CA LYS A 82 10.50 15.65 -20.66
C LYS A 82 9.28 15.19 -19.88
N VAL A 83 8.80 16.06 -18.99
CA VAL A 83 7.51 15.86 -18.31
C VAL A 83 6.39 16.24 -19.27
N ASN A 84 5.44 15.34 -19.48
CA ASN A 84 4.19 15.59 -20.20
C ASN A 84 3.03 15.48 -19.22
N ILE A 85 2.61 16.62 -18.67
CA ILE A 85 1.54 16.68 -17.69
C ILE A 85 0.22 16.33 -18.38
N CYS A 86 -0.50 15.36 -17.82
CA CYS A 86 -1.92 15.18 -18.14
C CYS A 86 -2.72 16.18 -17.30
N HIS A 87 -3.39 17.12 -17.95
CA HIS A 87 -4.16 18.17 -17.29
C HIS A 87 -5.62 17.78 -17.02
N GLY A 88 -6.08 16.60 -17.48
CA GLY A 88 -7.46 16.13 -17.33
C GLY A 88 -8.53 17.10 -17.89
N GLY A 89 -8.16 17.97 -18.83
CA GLY A 89 -9.02 19.07 -19.31
C GLY A 89 -8.66 19.52 -20.72
N PHE A 90 -9.05 20.75 -21.10
CA PHE A 90 -8.93 21.26 -22.48
C PHE A 90 -7.49 21.35 -23.02
N GLN A 91 -6.49 21.34 -22.14
CA GLN A 91 -5.07 21.35 -22.49
C GLN A 91 -4.54 19.97 -22.87
N THR A 92 -5.25 18.91 -22.50
CA THR A 92 -5.00 17.54 -22.94
C THR A 92 -5.78 17.28 -24.24
N ASN A 93 -5.21 16.52 -25.17
CA ASN A 93 -5.92 16.08 -26.37
C ASN A 93 -7.21 15.33 -25.97
N ARG A 94 -8.31 15.56 -26.69
CA ARG A 94 -9.61 14.93 -26.42
C ARG A 94 -9.57 13.40 -26.47
N ASP A 95 -8.67 12.83 -27.28
CA ASP A 95 -8.51 11.37 -27.39
C ASP A 95 -7.63 10.76 -26.28
N ASP A 96 -6.88 11.60 -25.54
CA ASP A 96 -6.10 11.15 -24.39
C ASP A 96 -6.99 11.18 -23.15
N ASN A 97 -7.49 10.00 -22.79
CA ASN A 97 -8.32 9.77 -21.60
C ASN A 97 -7.58 9.97 -20.28
N CYS A 98 -6.32 10.45 -20.31
CA CYS A 98 -5.55 10.73 -19.11
C CYS A 98 -5.36 9.48 -18.21
N THR A 99 -5.37 8.29 -18.81
CA THR A 99 -5.26 7.03 -18.07
C THR A 99 -3.81 6.59 -17.87
N MET A 100 -3.55 5.90 -16.76
CA MET A 100 -2.31 5.18 -16.49
C MET A 100 -2.63 3.98 -15.59
N LEU A 101 -1.77 2.94 -15.61
CA LEU A 101 -1.87 1.84 -14.67
C LEU A 101 -1.62 2.36 -13.25
N SER A 102 -2.55 2.07 -12.35
CA SER A 102 -2.47 2.38 -10.93
C SER A 102 -2.91 1.17 -10.12
N GLU A 103 -2.28 0.99 -8.97
CA GLU A 103 -2.66 -0.02 -7.98
C GLU A 103 -3.45 0.67 -6.87
N GLU A 104 -4.76 0.40 -6.82
CA GLU A 104 -5.58 0.95 -5.75
C GLU A 104 -5.25 0.30 -4.41
N ARG A 105 -5.30 1.10 -3.36
CA ARG A 105 -4.89 0.70 -2.01
C ARG A 105 -6.02 0.92 -1.05
N ALA A 106 -6.36 -0.13 -0.30
CA ALA A 106 -7.30 -0.06 0.80
C ALA A 106 -6.61 -0.44 2.10
N TRP A 107 -7.08 0.14 3.20
CA TRP A 107 -6.56 -0.11 4.53
C TRP A 107 -7.69 -0.54 5.44
N SER A 108 -7.44 -1.57 6.26
CA SER A 108 -8.36 -1.91 7.33
C SER A 108 -8.32 -0.84 8.42
N SER A 109 -9.38 -0.76 9.22
CA SER A 109 -9.28 -0.14 10.55
C SER A 109 -8.17 -0.83 11.36
N PRO A 110 -7.48 -0.10 12.25
CA PRO A 110 -6.51 -0.69 13.15
C PRO A 110 -7.18 -1.68 14.11
N ILE A 111 -6.49 -2.78 14.37
CA ILE A 111 -6.87 -3.82 15.33
C ILE A 111 -5.90 -3.72 16.50
N TYR A 112 -6.39 -3.25 17.64
CA TYR A 112 -5.62 -3.12 18.88
C TYR A 112 -5.77 -4.39 19.71
N ILE A 113 -4.65 -4.94 20.16
CA ILE A 113 -4.61 -6.02 21.13
C ILE A 113 -3.69 -5.58 22.26
N ASP A 114 -4.26 -5.45 23.45
CA ASP A 114 -3.55 -5.08 24.66
C ASP A 114 -3.13 -6.34 25.41
N GLN A 115 -1.97 -6.29 26.02
CA GLN A 115 -1.49 -7.32 26.91
C GLN A 115 -1.98 -7.04 28.34
N PHE A 116 -2.60 -8.05 28.94
CA PHE A 116 -3.03 -8.03 30.35
C PHE A 116 -1.96 -8.57 31.29
#